data_AF-A0A0V0GMZ3-F1
#
_entry.id   AF-A0A0V0GMZ3-F1
#
_cell.length_a   1.000
_cell.length_b   1.000
_cell.length_c   1.000
_cell.angle_alpha   90.00
_cell.angle_beta   90.00
_cell.angle_gamma   90.00
#
_symmetry.space_group_name_H-M   'P 1'
#
loop_
_entity.id
_entity.type
_entity.pdbx_description
1 polymer ?
#
loop_
_entity_poly.entity_id
_entity_poly.type
_entity_poly.pdbx_seq_one_letter_code
_entity_poly.pdbx_strand_id
1 'polypeptide(L)'
;MGCALRKQERIYEDQALLAAQTHFSLEDVKSLTELFKKLSCSICNDGFISREEFQLGLFRDSRKHSLFSDRMFNLFDSNKDGLIDVGEFIRN
;
A
#
# COMPACT_ATOMS: atom_id res chain seq x y z
N MET A 1 5.78 -15.69 22.10
CA MET A 1 5.08 -16.55 21.12
C MET A 1 3.66 -16.01 21.01
N GLY A 2 3.19 -15.59 19.82
CA GLY A 2 1.79 -15.18 19.62
C GLY A 2 1.53 -14.03 18.63
N CYS A 3 2.50 -13.15 18.33
CA CYS A 3 2.21 -11.93 17.56
C CYS A 3 2.26 -12.09 16.02
N ALA A 4 2.69 -13.24 15.48
CA ALA A 4 2.83 -13.42 14.04
C ALA A 4 1.54 -13.89 13.34
N LEU A 5 0.64 -14.57 14.05
CA LEU A 5 -0.51 -15.23 13.42
C LEU A 5 -1.69 -14.29 13.13
N ARG A 6 -1.84 -13.18 13.86
CA ARG A 6 -2.86 -12.16 13.56
C ARG A 6 -2.49 -11.21 12.41
N LYS A 7 -1.21 -11.20 11.99
CA LYS A 7 -0.72 -10.34 10.90
C LYS A 7 -1.16 -10.80 9.51
N GLN A 8 -1.55 -12.07 9.36
CA GLN A 8 -1.79 -12.67 8.05
C GLN A 8 -3.26 -12.59 7.59
N GLU A 9 -4.21 -12.40 8.51
CA GLU A 9 -5.65 -12.40 8.17
C GLU A 9 -6.17 -11.07 7.59
N ARG A 10 -5.45 -9.95 7.75
CA ARG A 10 -5.87 -8.64 7.19
C ARG A 10 -5.14 -8.21 5.92
N ILE A 11 -4.06 -8.91 5.54
CA ILE A 11 -3.27 -8.59 4.33
C ILE A 11 -3.80 -9.37 3.11
N TYR A 12 -4.64 -10.39 3.32
CA TYR A 12 -5.28 -11.12 2.23
C TYR A 12 -6.70 -10.59 1.99
N GLU A 13 -6.81 -9.39 1.42
CA GLU A 13 -7.95 -9.17 0.54
C GLU A 13 -7.82 -10.18 -0.62
N ASP A 14 -8.92 -10.86 -0.95
CA ASP A 14 -8.91 -11.87 -1.99
C ASP A 14 -8.50 -11.21 -3.32
N GLN A 15 -7.35 -11.61 -3.86
CA GLN A 15 -6.78 -10.98 -5.06
C GLN A 15 -7.73 -11.08 -6.26
N ALA A 16 -8.58 -12.12 -6.32
CA ALA A 16 -9.58 -12.24 -7.37
C ALA A 16 -10.73 -11.25 -7.17
N LEU A 17 -11.13 -10.98 -5.92
CA LEU A 17 -12.09 -9.94 -5.59
C LEU A 17 -11.56 -8.54 -5.91
N LEU A 18 -10.28 -8.26 -5.64
CA LEU A 18 -9.62 -7.00 -6.03
C LEU A 18 -9.52 -6.83 -7.55
N ALA A 19 -9.16 -7.89 -8.27
CA ALA A 19 -9.16 -7.88 -9.73
C ALA A 19 -10.56 -7.64 -10.30
N ALA A 20 -11.59 -8.25 -9.71
CA ALA A 20 -12.98 -8.06 -10.15
C ALA A 20 -13.53 -6.65 -9.87
N GLN A 21 -12.98 -5.93 -8.89
CA GLN A 21 -13.37 -4.56 -8.54
C GLN A 21 -12.62 -3.49 -9.33
N THR A 22 -11.60 -3.88 -10.11
CA THR A 22 -10.72 -2.96 -10.82
C THR A 22 -10.62 -3.36 -12.29
N HIS A 23 -9.89 -2.58 -13.09
CA HIS A 23 -9.62 -2.93 -14.49
C HIS A 23 -8.38 -3.83 -14.63
N PHE A 24 -7.81 -4.29 -13.52
CA PHE A 24 -6.58 -5.08 -13.47
C PHE A 24 -6.85 -6.57 -13.56
N SER A 25 -5.96 -7.30 -14.25
CA SER A 25 -5.99 -8.76 -14.27
C SER A 25 -5.50 -9.31 -12.92
N LEU A 26 -5.78 -10.58 -12.63
CA LEU A 26 -5.25 -11.24 -11.43
C LEU A 26 -3.71 -11.18 -11.35
N GLU A 27 -3.02 -11.24 -12.48
CA GLU A 27 -1.55 -11.10 -12.56
C GLU A 27 -1.08 -9.66 -12.26
N ASP A 28 -1.82 -8.66 -12.71
CA ASP A 28 -1.52 -7.25 -12.41
C ASP A 28 -1.72 -6.99 -10.91
N VAL A 29 -2.82 -7.47 -10.33
CA VAL A 29 -3.11 -7.37 -8.89
C VAL A 29 -2.01 -8.05 -8.07
N LYS A 30 -1.52 -9.22 -8.48
CA LYS A 30 -0.37 -9.87 -7.83
C LYS A 30 0.88 -9.01 -7.90
N SER A 31 1.18 -8.44 -9.06
CA SER A 31 2.34 -7.58 -9.26
C SER A 31 2.25 -6.30 -8.42
N LEU A 32 1.08 -5.68 -8.33
CA LEU A 32 0.78 -4.53 -7.48
C LEU A 32 0.90 -4.88 -6.00
N THR A 33 0.42 -6.05 -5.58
CA THR A 33 0.56 -6.52 -4.19
C THR A 33 2.03 -6.71 -3.80
N GLU A 34 2.86 -7.24 -4.70
CA GLU A 34 4.31 -7.36 -4.45
C GLU A 34 5.01 -6.00 -4.42
N LEU A 35 4.56 -5.04 -5.23
CA LEU A 35 5.02 -3.66 -5.15
C LEU A 35 4.63 -3.03 -3.80
N PHE A 36 3.38 -3.20 -3.38
CA PHE A 36 2.86 -2.72 -2.10
C PHE A 36 3.73 -3.25 -0.94
N LYS A 37 4.00 -4.55 -0.90
CA LYS A 37 4.86 -5.15 0.15
C LYS A 37 6.26 -4.56 0.20
N LYS A 38 6.87 -4.24 -0.96
CA LYS A 38 8.19 -3.61 -1.01
C LYS A 38 8.16 -2.21 -0.42
N LEU A 39 7.10 -1.45 -0.71
CA LEU A 39 6.91 -0.10 -0.19
C LEU A 39 6.60 -0.12 1.32
N SER A 40 5.64 -0.96 1.75
CA SER A 40 5.15 -1.09 3.13
C SER A 40 6.12 -1.76 4.10
N CYS A 41 7.34 -2.07 3.66
CA CYS A 41 8.40 -2.63 4.49
C CYS A 41 9.69 -1.81 4.38
N SER A 42 9.65 -0.67 3.69
CA SER A 42 10.84 0.13 3.42
C SER A 42 11.35 0.86 4.67
N ILE A 43 10.47 1.24 5.60
CA ILE A 43 10.84 1.87 6.88
C ILE A 43 10.29 1.05 8.05
N CYS A 44 9.01 0.70 8.02
CA CYS A 44 8.31 -0.02 9.08
C CYS A 44 7.55 -1.22 8.48
N ASN A 45 7.71 -2.42 9.05
CA ASN A 45 6.98 -3.61 8.58
C ASN A 45 5.68 -3.81 9.37
N ASP A 46 4.73 -2.89 9.18
CA ASP A 46 3.40 -2.92 9.79
C ASP A 46 2.29 -3.37 8.83
N GLY A 47 2.59 -3.45 7.52
CA GLY A 47 1.65 -3.88 6.49
C GLY A 47 0.83 -2.74 5.88
N PHE A 48 1.22 -1.49 6.15
CA PHE A 48 0.66 -0.28 5.56
C PHE A 48 1.77 0.53 4.89
N ILE A 49 1.40 1.42 3.95
CA ILE A 49 2.35 2.39 3.41
C ILE A 49 2.13 3.72 4.12
N SER A 50 3.11 4.12 4.93
CA SER A 50 3.17 5.46 5.53
C SER A 50 3.54 6.54 4.51
N ARG A 51 3.32 7.81 4.85
CA ARG A 51 3.70 8.95 3.97
C ARG A 51 5.20 8.93 3.65
N GLU A 52 6.02 8.63 4.65
CA GLU A 52 7.47 8.56 4.53
C GLU A 52 7.91 7.43 3.61
N GLU A 53 7.28 6.25 3.71
CA GLU A 53 7.56 5.11 2.83
C GLU A 53 7.12 5.37 1.40
N PHE A 54 5.97 6.01 1.23
CA PHE A 54 5.47 6.40 -0.09
C PHE A 54 6.42 7.39 -0.77
N GLN A 55 6.87 8.43 -0.04
CA GLN A 55 7.85 9.40 -0.55
C GLN A 55 9.21 8.74 -0.85
N LEU A 56 9.66 7.84 0.02
CA LEU A 56 10.88 7.07 -0.17
C LEU A 56 10.79 6.19 -1.43
N GLY A 57 9.65 5.53 -1.66
CA GLY A 57 9.42 4.72 -2.86
C GLY A 57 9.40 5.53 -4.15
N LEU A 58 8.76 6.69 -4.14
CA LEU A 58 8.64 7.55 -5.32
C LEU A 58 9.91 8.31 -5.68
N PHE A 59 10.60 8.86 -4.68
CA PHE A 59 11.72 9.78 -4.89
C PHE A 59 13.08 9.24 -4.46
N ARG A 60 13.11 8.07 -3.81
CA ARG A 60 14.31 7.54 -3.11
C ARG A 60 14.86 8.49 -2.05
N ASP A 61 14.02 9.41 -1.57
CA ASP A 61 14.35 10.37 -0.53
C ASP A 61 13.07 10.66 0.29
N SER A 62 13.09 10.26 1.56
CA SER A 62 11.98 10.47 2.49
C SER A 62 11.89 11.89 3.06
N ARG A 63 12.86 12.77 2.76
CA ARG A 63 12.86 14.17 3.22
C ARG A 63 12.40 15.14 2.15
N LYS A 64 12.15 14.65 0.94
CA LYS A 64 11.71 15.48 -0.17
C LYS A 64 10.21 15.73 -0.07
N HIS A 65 9.85 16.81 0.63
CA HIS A 65 8.49 17.31 0.62
C HIS A 65 8.10 17.76 -0.78
N SER A 66 7.07 17.11 -1.33
CA SER A 66 6.50 17.45 -2.63
C SER A 66 4.99 17.53 -2.50
N LEU A 67 4.41 18.67 -2.90
CA LEU A 67 2.94 18.81 -2.99
C LEU A 67 2.31 17.75 -3.90
N PHE A 68 3.09 17.20 -4.83
CA PHE A 68 2.69 16.08 -5.68
C PHE A 68 2.51 14.81 -4.85
N SER A 69 3.50 14.43 -4.02
CA SER A 69 3.36 13.23 -3.17
C SER A 69 2.24 13.37 -2.16
N ASP A 70 2.06 14.56 -1.58
CA ASP A 70 1.00 14.78 -0.60
C ASP A 70 -0.39 14.62 -1.24
N ARG A 71 -0.59 15.16 -2.45
CA ARG A 71 -1.85 14.99 -3.18
C ARG A 71 -2.07 13.56 -3.64
N MET A 72 -1.03 12.87 -4.13
CA MET A 72 -1.15 11.46 -4.52
C MET A 72 -1.46 10.57 -3.33
N PHE A 73 -0.74 10.76 -2.22
CA PHE A 73 -0.96 9.98 -1.01
C PHE A 73 -2.41 10.12 -0.56
N ASN A 74 -2.94 11.34 -0.52
CA ASN A 74 -4.33 11.60 -0.15
C ASN A 74 -5.37 11.07 -1.16
N LEU A 75 -4.97 10.71 -2.39
CA LEU A 75 -5.87 10.03 -3.34
C LEU A 75 -5.97 8.54 -3.02
N PHE A 76 -4.89 7.92 -2.56
CA PHE A 76 -4.89 6.52 -2.15
C PHE A 76 -5.51 6.34 -0.76
N ASP A 77 -5.14 7.19 0.21
CA ASP A 77 -5.66 7.23 1.59
C ASP A 77 -7.14 7.71 1.62
N SER A 78 -8.03 6.80 1.25
CA SER A 78 -9.46 7.06 1.06
C SER A 78 -10.17 7.24 2.39
N ASN A 79 -9.71 6.54 3.42
CA ASN A 79 -10.23 6.59 4.78
C ASN A 79 -9.67 7.77 5.62
N LYS A 80 -8.59 8.41 5.15
CA LYS A 80 -7.88 9.55 5.77
C LYS A 80 -7.26 9.24 7.13
N ASP A 81 -6.85 7.99 7.36
CA ASP A 81 -6.14 7.58 8.57
C ASP A 81 -4.62 7.85 8.51
N GLY A 82 -4.13 8.27 7.33
CA GLY A 82 -2.73 8.59 7.10
C GLY A 82 -1.86 7.38 6.76
N LEU A 83 -2.47 6.22 6.49
CA LEU A 83 -1.84 4.97 6.10
C LEU A 83 -2.56 4.42 4.87
N ILE A 84 -1.82 3.95 3.86
CA ILE A 84 -2.42 3.32 2.69
C ILE A 84 -2.47 1.82 2.92
N ASP A 85 -3.66 1.23 2.87
CA ASP A 85 -3.85 -0.22 2.86
C ASP A 85 -3.75 -0.83 1.45
N VAL A 86 -3.61 -2.16 1.37
CA VAL A 86 -3.43 -2.85 0.08
C VAL A 86 -4.64 -2.71 -0.85
N GLY A 87 -5.86 -2.66 -0.28
CA GLY A 87 -7.08 -2.46 -1.04
C GLY A 87 -7.18 -1.02 -1.55
N GLU A 88 -6.85 -0.04 -0.72
CA GLU A 88 -6.72 1.37 -1.10
C GLU A 88 -5.70 1.59 -2.23
N PHE A 89 -4.56 0.91 -2.16
CA PHE A 89 -3.51 0.98 -3.18
C PHE A 89 -3.92 0.37 -4.53
N ILE A 90 -4.78 -0.64 -4.53
CA ILE A 90 -5.18 -1.36 -5.76
C ILE A 90 -6.46 -0.78 -6.37
N ARG A 91 -7.38 -0.25 -5.55
CA ARG A 91 -8.69 0.25 -6.00
C ARG A 91 -8.66 1.65 -6.61
N ASN A 92 -7.64 2.47 -6.32
CA ASN A 92 -7.47 3.83 -6.87
C ASN A 92 -6.42 3.87 -7.99
#